data_AF-A0A084T4X7-F1
#
_entry.id   AF-A0A084T4X7-F1
#
_cell.length_a   1.000
_cell.length_b   1.000
_cell.length_c   1.000
_cell.angle_alpha   90.00
_cell.angle_beta   90.00
_cell.angle_gamma   90.00
#
_symmetry.space_group_name_H-M   'P 1'
#
loop_
_entity.id
_entity.type
_entity.pdbx_description
1 polymer ?
#
loop_
_entity_poly.entity_id
_entity_poly.type
_entity_poly.pdbx_seq_one_letter_code
_entity_poly.pdbx_strand_id
1 'polypeptide(L)'
;MYKLHRRLFYFFAALFLFGCSSLPPEPESVEWQAHKTELESLTQYTASGKLGYISPEQRQTLNFHWSHSDNFTQVRLTTFLGQTVFNLTSTPNGSFIETYDGQKLSGKDVNVLIEQLTGLDIPIEQLSDWLVGLPATADSYQLNQFNTVGSLQKRIANKTWNLDYNEYRSFTLEGTENSLPMPTRMQLVQGDTKLNLVVSKWTVTQ
;
A
#
# COMPACT_ATOMS: atom_id res chain seq x y z
N MET A 1 -31.05 24.49 40.55
CA MET A 1 -29.62 24.44 40.16
C MET A 1 -29.25 23.25 39.27
N TYR A 2 -29.80 22.03 39.45
CA TYR A 2 -29.49 20.85 38.60
C TYR A 2 -29.77 20.99 37.08
N LYS A 3 -30.84 21.70 36.68
CA LYS A 3 -31.19 21.87 35.24
C LYS A 3 -30.22 22.76 34.46
N LEU A 4 -29.52 23.67 35.14
CA LEU A 4 -28.55 24.59 34.51
C LEU A 4 -27.22 23.88 34.24
N HIS A 5 -26.74 23.05 35.19
CA HIS A 5 -25.58 22.19 34.99
C HIS A 5 -25.80 21.14 33.89
N ARG A 6 -27.01 20.58 33.78
CA ARG A 6 -27.34 19.63 32.70
C ARG A 6 -27.26 20.26 31.31
N ARG A 7 -27.69 21.52 31.16
CA ARG A 7 -27.57 22.27 29.89
C ARG A 7 -26.14 22.69 29.58
N LEU A 8 -25.35 23.05 30.60
CA LEU A 8 -23.93 23.36 30.44
C LEU A 8 -23.13 22.12 29.97
N PHE A 9 -23.47 20.93 30.48
CA PHE A 9 -22.84 19.68 30.08
C PHE A 9 -23.10 19.32 28.61
N TYR A 10 -24.32 19.53 28.11
CA TYR A 10 -24.63 19.33 26.68
C TYR A 10 -23.94 20.35 25.76
N PHE A 11 -23.73 21.58 26.24
CA PHE A 11 -23.00 22.61 25.47
C PHE A 11 -21.50 22.33 25.43
N PHE A 12 -20.92 21.84 26.53
CA PHE A 12 -19.50 21.45 26.60
C PHE A 12 -19.22 20.19 25.77
N ALA A 13 -20.14 19.23 25.72
CA ALA A 13 -20.02 18.03 24.88
C ALA A 13 -20.07 18.34 23.36
N ALA A 14 -20.76 19.40 22.94
CA ALA A 14 -20.85 19.80 21.53
C ALA A 14 -19.58 20.51 21.03
N LEU A 15 -18.75 21.07 21.92
CA LEU A 15 -17.50 21.77 21.58
C LEU A 15 -16.32 20.84 21.26
N PHE A 16 -16.45 19.53 21.47
CA PHE A 16 -15.41 18.54 21.16
C PHE A 16 -15.57 17.82 19.81
N LEU A 17 -16.50 18.25 18.95
CA LEU A 17 -16.75 17.61 17.64
C LEU A 17 -16.08 18.34 16.46
N PHE A 18 -14.96 19.04 16.68
CA PHE A 18 -14.11 19.52 15.58
C PHE A 18 -13.07 18.46 15.20
N GLY A 19 -13.52 17.39 14.55
CA GLY A 19 -12.65 16.44 13.86
C GLY A 19 -12.61 16.75 12.37
N CYS A 20 -11.77 17.70 11.94
CA CYS A 20 -11.51 17.87 10.51
C CYS A 20 -10.53 16.78 10.06
N SER A 21 -11.04 15.70 9.47
CA SER A 21 -10.22 14.85 8.62
C SER A 21 -10.09 15.54 7.27
N SER A 22 -8.99 16.29 7.08
CA SER A 22 -8.63 16.84 5.78
C SER A 22 -8.00 15.75 4.93
N LEU A 23 -8.39 15.69 3.65
CA LEU A 23 -7.68 14.88 2.67
C LEU A 23 -6.27 15.47 2.48
N PRO A 24 -5.22 14.62 2.37
CA PRO A 24 -3.90 15.08 1.98
C PRO A 24 -3.96 15.89 0.67
N PRO A 25 -3.13 16.93 0.51
CA PRO A 25 -3.13 17.76 -0.69
C PRO A 25 -2.58 17.01 -1.89
N GLU A 26 -2.97 17.45 -3.09
CA GLU A 26 -2.32 17.02 -4.33
C GLU A 26 -0.81 17.37 -4.29
N PRO A 27 0.03 16.54 -4.93
CA PRO A 27 1.46 16.79 -4.94
C PRO A 27 1.81 17.99 -5.80
N GLU A 28 2.86 18.70 -5.41
CA GLU A 28 3.57 19.60 -6.30
C GLU A 28 4.49 18.78 -7.22
N SER A 29 4.85 19.34 -8.38
CA SER A 29 5.80 18.69 -9.28
C SER A 29 7.18 18.58 -8.63
N VAL A 30 7.78 17.40 -8.67
CA VAL A 30 9.11 17.13 -8.09
C VAL A 30 10.20 17.09 -9.15
N GLU A 31 11.46 17.06 -8.71
CA GLU A 31 12.58 16.60 -9.53
C GLU A 31 12.67 15.08 -9.38
N TRP A 32 12.54 14.35 -10.49
CA TRP A 32 12.37 12.89 -10.47
C TRP A 32 13.55 12.16 -9.82
N GLN A 33 14.79 12.57 -10.11
CA GLN A 33 15.95 11.84 -9.60
C GLN A 33 16.10 12.01 -8.09
N ALA A 34 15.89 13.21 -7.56
CA ALA A 34 15.85 13.48 -6.13
C ALA A 34 14.70 12.74 -5.45
N HIS A 35 13.50 12.77 -6.03
CA HIS A 35 12.34 12.04 -5.50
C HIS A 35 12.59 10.52 -5.45
N LYS A 36 13.17 9.95 -6.51
CA LYS A 36 13.55 8.53 -6.55
C LYS A 36 14.57 8.20 -5.46
N THR A 37 15.58 9.05 -5.26
CA THR A 37 16.57 8.87 -4.19
C THR A 37 15.94 8.97 -2.79
N GLU A 38 14.99 9.87 -2.58
CA GLU A 38 14.26 9.98 -1.32
C GLU A 38 13.43 8.72 -1.05
N LEU A 39 12.73 8.20 -2.06
CA LEU A 39 12.01 6.93 -1.97
C LEU A 39 12.94 5.73 -1.69
N GLU A 40 14.12 5.69 -2.31
CA GLU A 40 15.14 4.65 -2.05
C GLU A 40 15.77 4.76 -0.66
N SER A 41 15.68 5.93 -0.01
CA SER A 41 16.20 6.18 1.33
C SER A 41 15.23 5.84 2.47
N LEU A 42 14.00 5.43 2.14
CA LEU A 42 13.00 5.10 3.15
C LEU A 42 13.39 3.84 3.93
N THR A 43 13.82 4.02 5.17
CA THR A 43 14.22 2.94 6.09
C THR A 43 13.01 2.27 6.73
N GLN A 44 11.93 3.02 6.95
CA GLN A 44 10.71 2.50 7.56
C GLN A 44 9.46 3.16 6.99
N TYR A 45 8.49 2.34 6.62
CA TYR A 45 7.17 2.83 6.25
C TYR A 45 6.09 1.81 6.56
N THR A 46 4.87 2.31 6.72
CA THR A 46 3.67 1.47 6.71
C THR A 46 2.63 2.06 5.77
N ALA A 47 1.91 1.17 5.11
CA ALA A 47 0.79 1.49 4.23
C ALA A 47 -0.40 0.61 4.60
N SER A 48 -1.57 1.22 4.78
CA SER A 48 -2.81 0.47 5.05
C SER A 48 -3.90 0.87 4.07
N GLY A 49 -4.64 -0.12 3.57
CA GLY A 49 -5.59 0.15 2.51
C GLY A 49 -6.40 -1.06 2.07
N LYS A 50 -6.93 -0.96 0.86
CA LYS A 50 -7.77 -1.99 0.24
C LYS A 50 -7.16 -2.47 -1.07
N LEU A 51 -7.28 -3.76 -1.32
CA LEU A 51 -6.93 -4.45 -2.55
C LEU A 51 -8.21 -5.06 -3.13
N GLY A 52 -8.65 -4.57 -4.28
CA GLY A 52 -9.71 -5.19 -5.08
C GLY A 52 -9.11 -6.11 -6.13
N TYR A 53 -9.27 -7.41 -5.99
CA TYR A 53 -8.89 -8.41 -6.99
C TYR A 53 -10.09 -8.76 -7.87
N ILE A 54 -9.89 -8.75 -9.19
CA ILE A 54 -10.94 -9.02 -10.17
C ILE A 54 -10.34 -9.92 -11.25
N SER A 55 -10.88 -11.13 -11.42
CA SER A 55 -10.61 -12.03 -12.55
C SER A 55 -11.93 -12.60 -13.08
N PRO A 56 -11.93 -13.35 -14.19
CA PRO A 56 -13.14 -14.04 -14.68
C PRO A 56 -13.74 -15.02 -13.66
N GLU A 57 -12.91 -15.65 -12.84
CA GLU A 57 -13.29 -16.69 -11.88
C GLU A 57 -13.77 -16.10 -10.56
N GLN A 58 -13.23 -14.95 -10.15
CA GLN A 58 -13.55 -14.38 -8.84
C GLN A 58 -13.34 -12.88 -8.74
N ARG A 59 -14.12 -12.28 -7.83
CA ARG A 59 -13.96 -10.88 -7.40
C ARG A 59 -13.90 -10.84 -5.89
N GLN A 60 -12.82 -10.29 -5.35
CA GLN A 60 -12.60 -10.18 -3.91
C GLN A 60 -12.13 -8.78 -3.54
N THR A 61 -12.49 -8.33 -2.35
CA THR A 61 -11.92 -7.12 -1.73
C THR A 61 -11.28 -7.51 -0.42
N LEU A 62 -10.00 -7.20 -0.30
CA LEU A 62 -9.16 -7.49 0.85
C LEU A 62 -8.67 -6.17 1.45
N ASN A 63 -8.42 -6.17 2.75
CA ASN A 63 -7.64 -5.12 3.38
C ASN A 63 -6.18 -5.55 3.37
N PHE A 64 -5.27 -4.62 3.17
CA PHE A 64 -3.84 -4.87 3.34
C PHE A 64 -3.27 -3.98 4.43
N HIS A 65 -2.27 -4.52 5.10
CA HIS A 65 -1.34 -3.79 5.94
C HIS A 65 0.08 -4.16 5.52
N TRP A 66 0.80 -3.17 5.02
CA TRP A 66 2.18 -3.27 4.60
C TRP A 66 3.06 -2.58 5.63
N SER A 67 4.13 -3.24 6.06
CA SER A 67 5.13 -2.68 6.95
C SER A 67 6.51 -3.01 6.41
N HIS A 68 7.34 -2.01 6.23
CA HIS A 68 8.71 -2.16 5.78
C HIS A 68 9.66 -1.60 6.84
N SER A 69 10.81 -2.27 6.97
CA SER A 69 11.97 -1.85 7.73
C SER A 69 13.23 -2.34 7.01
N ASP A 70 14.40 -1.82 7.39
CA ASP A 70 15.70 -2.24 6.84
C ASP A 70 15.92 -3.77 6.84
N ASN A 71 15.36 -4.48 7.81
CA ASN A 71 15.64 -5.91 8.02
C ASN A 71 14.55 -6.84 7.48
N PHE A 72 13.33 -6.33 7.31
CA PHE A 72 12.21 -7.14 6.87
C PHE A 72 11.06 -6.29 6.30
N THR A 73 10.31 -6.91 5.41
CA THR A 73 9.00 -6.44 4.95
C THR A 73 7.94 -7.43 5.39
N GLN A 74 6.85 -6.93 5.96
CA GLN A 74 5.70 -7.73 6.34
C GLN A 74 4.45 -7.25 5.59
N VAL A 75 3.71 -8.20 5.01
CA VAL A 75 2.46 -7.94 4.31
C VAL A 75 1.37 -8.82 4.87
N ARG A 76 0.32 -8.18 5.39
CA ARG A 76 -0.87 -8.88 5.88
C ARG A 76 -2.04 -8.56 4.97
N LEU A 77 -2.68 -9.59 4.43
CA LEU A 77 -3.98 -9.46 3.74
C LEU A 77 -5.08 -10.08 4.60
N THR A 78 -6.18 -9.35 4.75
CA THR A 78 -7.37 -9.82 5.47
C THR A 78 -8.64 -9.62 4.65
N THR A 79 -9.65 -10.45 4.91
CA THR A 79 -10.99 -10.26 4.36
C THR A 79 -11.68 -9.06 5.03
N PHE A 80 -12.84 -8.65 4.49
CA PHE A 80 -13.66 -7.61 5.11
C PHE A 80 -14.08 -7.94 6.56
N LEU A 81 -14.25 -9.23 6.88
CA LEU A 81 -14.58 -9.68 8.24
C LEU A 81 -13.34 -9.81 9.15
N GLY A 82 -12.15 -9.39 8.69
CA GLY A 82 -10.92 -9.40 9.46
C GLY A 82 -10.21 -10.76 9.50
N GLN A 83 -10.69 -11.77 8.77
CA GLN A 83 -9.99 -13.06 8.68
C GLN A 83 -8.70 -12.89 7.87
N THR A 84 -7.58 -13.36 8.42
CA THR A 84 -6.29 -13.37 7.73
C THR A 84 -6.33 -14.32 6.54
N VAL A 85 -6.04 -13.78 5.35
CA VAL A 85 -5.81 -14.56 4.14
C VAL A 85 -4.38 -15.11 4.17
N PHE A 86 -3.40 -14.23 4.39
CA PHE A 86 -2.02 -14.61 4.66
C PHE A 86 -1.27 -13.52 5.43
N ASN A 87 -0.21 -13.92 6.14
CA ASN A 87 0.84 -13.04 6.63
C ASN A 87 2.16 -13.41 5.94
N LEU A 88 2.67 -12.54 5.09
CA LEU A 88 3.96 -12.68 4.44
C LEU A 88 5.01 -11.93 5.25
N THR A 89 6.16 -12.55 5.47
CA THR A 89 7.37 -11.89 5.94
C THR A 89 8.50 -12.17 4.96
N SER A 90 9.11 -11.11 4.44
CA SER A 90 10.27 -11.13 3.56
C SER A 90 11.47 -10.55 4.30
N THR A 91 12.62 -11.21 4.21
CA THR A 91 13.90 -10.82 4.80
C THR A 91 15.01 -10.98 3.76
N PRO A 92 16.22 -10.45 4.00
CA PRO A 92 17.37 -10.72 3.12
C PRO A 92 17.68 -12.21 2.94
N ASN A 93 17.26 -13.07 3.87
CA ASN A 93 17.46 -14.52 3.82
C ASN A 93 16.33 -15.27 3.10
N GLY A 94 15.30 -14.56 2.64
CA GLY A 94 14.15 -15.12 1.95
C GLY A 94 12.80 -14.76 2.58
N SER A 95 11.75 -15.30 1.97
CA SER A 95 10.35 -15.00 2.29
C SER A 95 9.60 -16.23 2.79
N PHE A 96 8.66 -16.03 3.71
CA PHE A 96 7.75 -17.08 4.17
C PHE A 96 6.35 -16.52 4.44
N ILE A 97 5.35 -17.39 4.31
CA ILE A 97 3.95 -17.12 4.64
C ILE A 97 3.60 -17.86 5.92
N GLU A 98 3.04 -17.15 6.89
CA GLU A 98 2.41 -17.72 8.06
C GLU A 98 0.89 -17.76 7.85
N THR A 99 0.32 -18.96 7.94
CA THR A 99 -1.11 -19.22 7.81
C THR A 99 -1.81 -19.14 9.18
N TYR A 100 -3.15 -19.16 9.21
CA TYR A 100 -3.92 -18.93 10.43
C TYR A 100 -3.71 -20.00 11.52
N ASP A 101 -3.29 -21.21 11.14
CA ASP A 101 -3.02 -22.33 12.06
C ASP A 101 -1.57 -22.34 12.58
N GLY A 102 -0.77 -21.34 12.20
CA GLY A 102 0.62 -21.18 12.62
C GLY A 102 1.64 -21.90 11.73
N GLN A 103 1.23 -22.53 10.63
CA GLN A 103 2.19 -23.13 9.69
C GLN A 103 2.95 -22.04 8.92
N LYS A 104 4.28 -22.19 8.86
CA LYS A 104 5.17 -21.37 8.04
C LYS A 104 5.50 -22.10 6.75
N LEU A 105 5.14 -21.48 5.64
CA LEU A 105 5.35 -21.97 4.28
C LEU A 105 6.42 -21.11 3.61
N SER A 106 7.51 -21.74 3.19
CA SER A 106 8.60 -21.09 2.45
C SER A 106 8.80 -21.78 1.12
N GLY A 107 9.18 -21.04 0.10
CA GLY A 107 9.36 -21.54 -1.26
C GLY A 107 10.32 -20.65 -2.04
N LYS A 108 10.71 -21.11 -3.22
CA LYS A 108 11.61 -20.34 -4.10
C LYS A 108 10.94 -19.07 -4.65
N ASP A 109 9.62 -19.10 -4.81
CA ASP A 109 8.79 -18.00 -5.30
C ASP A 109 7.57 -17.88 -4.38
N VAL A 110 7.44 -16.74 -3.71
CA VAL A 110 6.36 -16.53 -2.75
C VAL A 110 5.02 -16.22 -3.42
N ASN A 111 5.04 -15.70 -4.65
CA ASN A 111 3.82 -15.45 -5.42
C ASN A 111 3.12 -16.78 -5.75
N VAL A 112 3.89 -17.82 -6.09
CA VAL A 112 3.36 -19.17 -6.31
C VAL A 112 2.70 -19.73 -5.04
N LEU A 113 3.29 -19.51 -3.87
CA LEU A 113 2.68 -19.94 -2.61
C LEU A 113 1.37 -19.19 -2.32
N ILE A 114 1.32 -17.88 -2.58
CA ILE A 114 0.09 -17.09 -2.43
C ILE A 114 -1.00 -17.63 -3.37
N GLU A 115 -0.67 -17.89 -4.63
CA GLU A 115 -1.61 -18.44 -5.60
C GLU A 115 -2.14 -19.80 -5.16
N GLN A 116 -1.28 -20.69 -4.66
CA GLN A 116 -1.69 -22.00 -4.16
C GLN A 116 -2.61 -21.92 -2.93
N LEU A 117 -2.36 -20.97 -2.04
CA LEU A 117 -3.13 -20.79 -0.81
C LEU A 117 -4.48 -20.09 -1.03
N THR A 118 -4.53 -19.17 -2.00
CA THR A 118 -5.64 -18.21 -2.12
C THR A 118 -6.36 -18.26 -3.47
N GLY A 119 -5.73 -18.85 -4.48
CA GLY A 119 -6.15 -18.76 -5.88
C GLY A 119 -5.97 -17.37 -6.50
N LEU A 120 -5.26 -16.46 -5.84
CA LEU A 120 -5.02 -15.10 -6.31
C LEU A 120 -3.60 -14.99 -6.88
N ASP A 121 -3.50 -14.56 -8.14
CA ASP A 121 -2.22 -14.25 -8.77
C ASP A 121 -1.84 -12.80 -8.48
N ILE A 122 -1.01 -12.61 -7.45
CA ILE A 122 -0.59 -11.29 -6.97
C ILE A 122 0.95 -11.24 -7.02
N PRO A 123 1.56 -10.32 -7.79
CA PRO A 123 3.02 -10.16 -7.85
C PRO A 123 3.52 -9.39 -6.62
N ILE A 124 3.40 -9.98 -5.44
CA ILE A 124 3.61 -9.29 -4.15
C ILE A 124 5.06 -8.82 -3.99
N GLU A 125 6.02 -9.57 -4.53
CA GLU A 125 7.44 -9.22 -4.47
C GLU A 125 7.68 -7.88 -5.15
N GLN A 126 7.19 -7.73 -6.38
CA GLN A 126 7.33 -6.50 -7.17
C GLN A 126 6.45 -5.37 -6.65
N LEU A 127 5.27 -5.70 -6.12
CA LEU A 127 4.40 -4.71 -5.49
C LEU A 127 5.05 -4.01 -4.30
N SER A 128 6.05 -4.60 -3.63
CA SER A 128 6.78 -3.94 -2.54
C SER A 128 7.38 -2.60 -2.98
N ASP A 129 8.09 -2.59 -4.11
CA ASP A 129 8.72 -1.38 -4.64
C ASP A 129 7.68 -0.47 -5.30
N TRP A 130 6.73 -1.06 -6.03
CA TRP A 130 5.71 -0.31 -6.75
C TRP A 130 4.75 0.41 -5.80
N LEU A 131 4.51 -0.13 -4.59
CA LEU A 131 3.62 0.48 -3.60
C LEU A 131 4.07 1.89 -3.21
N VAL A 132 5.39 2.14 -3.13
CA VAL A 132 5.97 3.45 -2.81
C VAL A 132 6.24 4.30 -4.05
N GLY A 133 5.98 3.79 -5.26
CA GLY A 133 6.22 4.52 -6.50
C GLY A 133 7.63 4.34 -7.08
N LEU A 134 8.39 3.35 -6.60
CA LEU A 134 9.68 2.99 -7.17
C LEU A 134 9.46 2.05 -8.37
N PRO A 135 9.91 2.39 -9.59
CA PRO A 135 9.81 1.51 -10.75
C PRO A 135 10.95 0.48 -10.75
N ALA A 136 11.29 -0.07 -9.58
CA ALA A 136 12.41 -0.97 -9.42
C ALA A 136 12.20 -2.22 -10.27
N THR A 137 13.24 -2.59 -11.02
CA THR A 137 13.25 -3.70 -11.97
C THR A 137 12.22 -3.62 -13.11
N ALA A 138 11.44 -2.54 -13.24
CA ALA A 138 10.47 -2.37 -14.32
C ALA A 138 11.15 -2.46 -15.69
N ASP A 139 10.48 -3.03 -16.69
CA ASP A 139 11.01 -3.12 -18.05
C ASP A 139 10.88 -1.76 -18.76
N SER A 140 9.86 -0.97 -18.41
CA SER A 140 9.71 0.42 -18.80
C SER A 140 8.80 1.17 -17.82
N TYR A 141 8.93 2.51 -17.77
CA TYR A 141 8.05 3.39 -17.00
C TYR A 141 7.94 4.76 -17.66
N GLN A 142 6.89 5.50 -17.31
CA GLN A 142 6.65 6.88 -17.72
C GLN A 142 6.36 7.75 -16.51
N LEU A 143 6.75 9.02 -16.57
CA LEU A 143 6.42 10.00 -15.54
C LEU A 143 5.09 10.71 -15.86
N ASN A 144 4.37 11.11 -14.82
CA ASN A 144 3.16 11.91 -14.92
C ASN A 144 3.46 13.42 -14.87
N GLN A 145 2.41 14.24 -14.84
CA GLN A 145 2.50 15.71 -14.78
C GLN A 145 3.19 16.27 -13.52
N PHE A 146 3.32 15.47 -12.46
CA PHE A 146 4.00 15.82 -11.22
C PHE A 146 5.45 15.31 -11.17
N ASN A 147 5.97 14.75 -12.27
CA ASN A 147 7.27 14.09 -12.35
C ASN A 147 7.44 12.92 -11.37
N THR A 148 6.35 12.25 -10.98
CA THR A 148 6.39 10.94 -10.32
C THR A 148 6.02 9.86 -11.33
N VAL A 149 6.23 8.57 -11.01
CA VAL A 149 5.86 7.48 -11.94
C VAL A 149 4.36 7.51 -12.21
N GLY A 150 3.97 7.68 -13.46
CA GLY A 150 2.58 7.62 -13.91
C GLY A 150 2.16 6.20 -14.29
N SER A 151 3.05 5.46 -14.93
CA SER A 151 2.80 4.07 -15.32
C SER A 151 4.11 3.28 -15.43
N LEU A 152 4.01 1.95 -15.30
CA LEU A 152 5.11 1.04 -15.58
C LEU A 152 4.63 -0.28 -16.17
N GLN A 153 5.54 -0.97 -16.84
CA GLN A 153 5.33 -2.31 -17.36
C GLN A 153 6.43 -3.25 -16.86
N LYS A 154 6.03 -4.46 -16.47
CA LYS A 154 6.97 -5.53 -16.09
C LYS A 154 6.47 -6.90 -16.54
N ARG A 155 7.37 -7.70 -17.12
CA ARG A 155 7.13 -9.12 -17.38
C ARG A 155 7.60 -9.98 -16.18
N ILE A 156 6.68 -10.75 -15.62
CA ILE A 156 6.90 -11.67 -14.48
C ILE A 156 6.39 -13.04 -14.89
N ALA A 157 7.22 -14.08 -14.81
CA ALA A 157 6.84 -15.46 -15.17
C ALA A 157 6.09 -15.58 -16.53
N ASN A 158 6.54 -14.84 -17.56
CA ASN A 158 5.92 -14.73 -18.90
C ASN A 158 4.55 -14.04 -18.96
N LYS A 159 4.08 -13.45 -17.87
CA LYS A 159 2.90 -12.58 -17.83
C LYS A 159 3.35 -11.12 -17.85
N THR A 160 2.70 -10.30 -18.67
CA THR A 160 2.98 -8.85 -18.72
C THR A 160 2.02 -8.11 -17.81
N TRP A 161 2.57 -7.44 -16.81
CA TRP A 161 1.88 -6.58 -15.87
C TRP A 161 2.01 -5.13 -16.31
N ASN A 162 0.90 -4.41 -16.38
CA ASN A 162 0.86 -2.97 -16.55
C ASN A 162 0.32 -2.36 -15.26
N LEU A 163 1.01 -1.35 -14.73
CA LEU A 163 0.63 -0.61 -13.54
C LEU A 163 0.40 0.84 -13.92
N ASP A 164 -0.78 1.37 -13.57
CA ASP A 164 -1.09 2.79 -13.63
C ASP A 164 -1.21 3.36 -12.21
N TYR A 165 -0.48 4.45 -11.96
CA TYR A 165 -0.61 5.25 -10.75
C TYR A 165 -1.65 6.34 -10.98
N ASN A 166 -2.88 6.05 -10.56
CA ASN A 166 -4.03 6.91 -10.80
C ASN A 166 -4.07 8.12 -9.86
N GLU A 167 -3.40 8.06 -8.72
CA GLU A 167 -3.47 9.10 -7.71
C GLU A 167 -2.23 9.12 -6.81
N TYR A 168 -1.63 10.29 -6.65
CA TYR A 168 -0.60 10.61 -5.66
C TYR A 168 -1.12 11.64 -4.67
N ARG A 169 -0.56 11.65 -3.47
CA ARG A 169 -0.78 12.67 -2.44
C ARG A 169 0.49 12.95 -1.66
N SER A 170 0.65 14.16 -1.17
CA SER A 170 1.80 14.52 -0.33
C SER A 170 1.57 14.12 1.13
N PHE A 171 2.54 13.43 1.71
CA PHE A 171 2.53 13.06 3.13
C PHE A 171 3.78 13.61 3.81
N THR A 172 3.61 14.24 4.97
CA THR A 172 4.72 14.70 5.80
C THR A 172 5.45 13.50 6.39
N LEU A 173 6.78 13.46 6.23
CA LEU A 173 7.61 12.43 6.84
C LEU A 173 7.71 12.66 8.35
N GLU A 174 7.50 11.62 9.15
CA GLU A 174 7.54 11.74 10.61
C GLU A 174 8.91 12.23 11.08
N GLY A 175 8.92 13.29 11.90
CA GLY A 175 10.16 13.90 12.40
C GLY A 175 10.76 14.97 11.49
N THR A 176 10.12 15.32 10.37
CA THR A 176 10.59 16.38 9.46
C THR A 176 9.44 17.32 9.06
N GLU A 177 9.79 18.46 8.45
CA GLU A 177 8.84 19.35 7.78
C GLU A 177 8.67 19.03 6.28
N ASN A 178 9.39 18.01 5.78
CA ASN A 178 9.37 17.65 4.37
C ASN A 178 8.14 16.80 4.05
N SER A 179 7.56 17.05 2.87
CA SER A 179 6.47 16.25 2.34
C SER A 179 6.91 15.46 1.12
N LEU A 180 6.51 14.19 1.06
CA LEU A 180 6.85 13.28 -0.02
C LEU A 180 5.58 12.87 -0.78
N PRO A 181 5.53 13.02 -2.12
CA PRO A 181 4.46 12.44 -2.92
C PRO A 181 4.46 10.91 -2.85
N MET A 182 3.37 10.33 -2.36
CA MET A 182 3.20 8.87 -2.26
C MET A 182 1.98 8.39 -3.06
N PRO A 183 2.01 7.20 -3.68
CA PRO A 183 0.86 6.62 -4.34
C PRO A 183 -0.30 6.40 -3.37
N THR A 184 -1.52 6.74 -3.78
CA THR A 184 -2.74 6.45 -3.02
C THR A 184 -3.74 5.62 -3.81
N ARG A 185 -3.65 5.60 -5.14
CA ARG A 185 -4.47 4.74 -6.00
C ARG A 185 -3.65 4.18 -7.14
N MET A 186 -3.66 2.86 -7.26
CA MET A 186 -2.92 2.13 -8.29
C MET A 186 -3.82 1.08 -8.93
N GLN A 187 -3.63 0.81 -10.22
CA GLN A 187 -4.27 -0.29 -10.91
C GLN A 187 -3.23 -1.14 -11.63
N LEU A 188 -3.13 -2.41 -11.23
CA LEU A 188 -2.38 -3.44 -11.94
C LEU A 188 -3.32 -4.21 -12.86
N VAL A 189 -2.89 -4.46 -14.09
CA VAL A 189 -3.62 -5.26 -15.09
C VAL A 189 -2.70 -6.30 -15.71
N GLN A 190 -3.19 -7.54 -15.78
CA GLN A 190 -2.57 -8.66 -16.48
C GLN A 190 -3.66 -9.52 -17.12
N GLY A 191 -3.76 -9.48 -18.46
CA GLY A 191 -4.86 -10.16 -19.17
C GLY A 191 -6.23 -9.66 -18.67
N ASP A 192 -7.07 -10.59 -18.23
CA ASP A 192 -8.39 -10.30 -17.65
C ASP A 192 -8.35 -10.05 -16.12
N THR A 193 -7.17 -10.16 -15.50
CA THR A 193 -6.96 -9.92 -14.07
C THR A 193 -6.65 -8.45 -13.81
N LYS A 194 -7.33 -7.86 -12.83
CA LYS A 194 -7.10 -6.50 -12.34
C LYS A 194 -6.94 -6.48 -10.83
N LEU A 195 -5.94 -5.74 -10.36
CA LEU A 195 -5.75 -5.40 -8.95
C LEU A 195 -5.89 -3.90 -8.78
N ASN A 196 -6.85 -3.47 -7.96
CA ASN A 196 -7.02 -2.07 -7.59
C ASN A 196 -6.53 -1.87 -6.16
N LEU A 197 -5.46 -1.10 -5.98
CA LEU A 197 -4.95 -0.75 -4.67
C LEU A 197 -5.40 0.67 -4.32
N VAL A 198 -5.93 0.83 -3.11
CA VAL A 198 -6.24 2.13 -2.52
C VAL A 198 -5.54 2.21 -1.18
N VAL A 199 -4.53 3.07 -1.06
CA VAL A 199 -3.84 3.34 0.20
C VAL A 199 -4.61 4.43 0.95
N SER A 200 -5.12 4.07 2.12
CA SER A 200 -5.90 4.99 2.97
C SER A 200 -5.05 5.72 4.01
N LYS A 201 -3.90 5.13 4.37
CA LYS A 201 -2.98 5.69 5.35
C LYS A 201 -1.55 5.33 4.97
N TRP A 202 -0.71 6.34 4.97
CA TRP A 202 0.75 6.24 4.98
C TRP A 202 1.27 6.70 6.34
N THR A 203 2.28 6.00 6.84
CA THR A 203 3.18 6.48 7.89
C THR A 203 4.58 6.20 7.39
N VAL A 204 5.37 7.25 7.18
CA VAL A 204 6.72 7.15 6.63
C VAL A 204 7.66 7.77 7.64
N THR A 205 8.70 7.03 8.01
CA THR A 205 9.72 7.43 8.98
C THR A 205 11.07 7.33 8.28
N GLN A 206 11.93 8.32 8.50
CA GLN A 206 13.26 8.40 7.89
C GLN A 206 14.33 8.25 8.97
#